data_AF-A0A7R6WDW4-F1
#
_entry.id   AF-A0A7R6WDW4-F1
#
_cell.length_a   1.000
_cell.length_b   1.000
_cell.length_c   1.000
_cell.angle_alpha   90.00
_cell.angle_beta   90.00
_cell.angle_gamma   90.00
#
_symmetry.space_group_name_H-M   'P 1'
#
loop_
_entity.id
_entity.type
_entity.pdbx_description
1 polymer ?
#
loop_
_entity_poly.entity_id
_entity_poly.type
_entity_poly.pdbx_seq_one_letter_code
_entity_poly.pdbx_strand_id
1 'polypeptide(L)'
;MTGPAKLTQLEKITDRFLGGFGYLFPILDLFHFFKFGILDKGLPLTKLLWPHIGWLFDWYDPMYSLFSFAFIYIFYCRPTKIRFKFRRWVRWNAVQSLLIGMLCQVHITGFLSLESGLRQSLFGVWFEGTSYLLLLSMSLYCLYGIIVGVYPYLPVISDAADIHIPNRPPYTHWG
;
A
#
# COMPACT_ATOMS: atom_id res chain seq x y z
N MET A 1 10.16 -27.82 25.23
CA MET A 1 9.29 -26.95 24.39
C MET A 1 9.27 -25.57 25.02
N THR A 2 10.16 -24.69 24.57
CA THR A 2 10.18 -23.29 25.03
C THR A 2 9.05 -22.55 24.31
N GLY A 3 8.10 -22.01 25.07
CA GLY A 3 7.05 -21.15 24.50
C GLY A 3 7.66 -19.96 23.74
N PRO A 4 6.92 -19.33 22.80
CA PRO A 4 7.44 -18.19 22.07
C PRO A 4 7.86 -17.09 23.05
N ALA A 5 9.09 -16.60 22.91
CA ALA A 5 9.60 -15.52 23.75
C ALA A 5 8.66 -14.30 23.66
N LYS A 6 8.19 -13.81 24.82
CA LYS A 6 7.40 -12.58 24.88
C LYS A 6 8.26 -11.43 24.37
N LEU A 7 7.70 -10.71 23.42
CA LEU A 7 8.36 -9.62 22.73
C LEU A 7 8.37 -8.35 23.57
N THR A 8 9.48 -7.63 23.53
CA THR A 8 9.61 -6.33 24.19
C THR A 8 8.74 -5.28 23.50
N GLN A 9 8.42 -4.20 24.22
CA GLN A 9 7.65 -3.08 23.64
C GLN A 9 8.41 -2.38 22.50
N LEU A 10 9.74 -2.31 22.59
CA LEU A 10 10.56 -1.73 21.53
C LEU A 10 10.49 -2.56 20.25
N GLU A 11 10.53 -3.89 20.35
CA GLU A 11 10.37 -4.79 19.20
C GLU A 11 8.99 -4.67 18.57
N LYS A 12 7.93 -4.54 19.38
CA LYS A 12 6.55 -4.28 18.91
C LYS A 12 6.50 -3.03 18.03
N ILE A 13 7.01 -1.93 18.56
CA ILE A 13 7.00 -0.64 17.87
C ILE A 13 7.81 -0.73 16.58
N THR A 14 9.01 -1.33 16.65
CA THR A 14 9.88 -1.52 15.50
C THR A 14 9.20 -2.33 14.40
N ASP A 15 8.55 -3.44 14.77
CA ASP A 15 7.80 -4.24 13.82
C ASP A 15 6.70 -3.43 13.14
N ARG A 16 5.91 -2.67 13.91
CA ARG A 16 4.84 -1.81 13.36
C ARG A 16 5.35 -0.78 12.36
N PHE A 17 6.47 -0.11 12.67
CA PHE A 17 7.09 0.82 11.74
C PHE A 17 7.55 0.12 10.46
N LEU A 18 8.25 -1.01 10.57
CA LEU A 18 8.77 -1.73 9.41
C LEU A 18 7.65 -2.34 8.54
N GLY A 19 6.60 -2.89 9.17
CA GLY A 19 5.43 -3.43 8.47
C GLY A 19 4.57 -2.35 7.82
N GLY A 20 4.46 -1.18 8.46
CA GLY A 20 3.73 -0.03 7.92
C GLY A 20 4.47 0.72 6.82
N PHE A 21 5.82 0.72 6.84
CA PHE A 21 6.63 1.44 5.86
C PHE A 21 6.31 1.05 4.41
N GLY A 22 6.04 -0.23 4.17
CA GLY A 22 5.66 -0.73 2.84
C GLY A 22 4.36 -0.13 2.29
N TYR A 23 3.49 0.41 3.14
CA TYR A 23 2.21 1.04 2.75
C TYR A 23 2.35 2.52 2.39
N LEU A 24 3.44 3.18 2.78
CA LEU A 24 3.70 4.55 2.32
C LEU A 24 3.76 4.60 0.80
N PHE A 25 4.30 3.54 0.21
CA PHE A 25 4.47 3.43 -1.23
C PHE A 25 3.15 3.44 -2.03
N PRO A 26 2.21 2.49 -1.87
CA PRO A 26 0.92 2.52 -2.57
C PRO A 26 0.11 3.80 -2.27
N ILE A 27 0.24 4.36 -1.06
CA ILE A 27 -0.43 5.62 -0.69
C ILE A 27 0.13 6.79 -1.53
N LEU A 28 1.45 6.91 -1.67
CA LEU A 28 2.08 7.95 -2.48
C LEU A 28 1.75 7.79 -3.97
N ASP A 29 1.75 6.56 -4.50
CA ASP A 29 1.31 6.24 -5.86
C ASP A 29 -0.13 6.73 -6.12
N LEU A 30 -1.03 6.42 -5.19
CA LEU A 30 -2.42 6.85 -5.27
C LEU A 30 -2.54 8.36 -5.23
N PHE A 31 -1.77 9.03 -4.37
CA PHE A 31 -1.76 10.49 -4.31
C PHE A 31 -1.29 11.10 -5.64
N HIS A 32 -0.20 10.62 -6.21
CA HIS A 32 0.26 11.08 -7.52
C HIS A 32 -0.80 10.86 -8.60
N PHE A 33 -1.49 9.72 -8.59
CA PHE A 33 -2.58 9.47 -9.51
C PHE A 33 -3.78 10.39 -9.29
N PHE A 34 -4.14 10.68 -8.04
CA PHE A 34 -5.20 11.64 -7.71
C PHE A 34 -4.94 13.03 -8.31
N LYS A 35 -3.67 13.45 -8.35
CA LYS A 35 -3.24 14.68 -9.04
C LYS A 35 -3.60 14.67 -10.52
N PHE A 36 -3.17 13.67 -11.27
CA PHE A 36 -3.41 13.62 -12.72
C PHE A 36 -4.83 13.23 -13.12
N GLY A 37 -5.49 12.42 -12.31
CA GLY A 37 -6.79 11.85 -12.62
C GLY A 37 -7.96 12.75 -12.23
N ILE A 38 -7.93 13.32 -11.04
CA ILE A 38 -9.07 14.01 -10.43
C ILE A 38 -8.80 15.51 -10.29
N LEU A 39 -7.60 15.92 -9.86
CA LEU A 39 -7.26 17.32 -9.68
C LEU A 39 -7.18 18.09 -11.00
N ASP A 40 -6.50 17.54 -12.01
CA ASP A 40 -6.35 18.17 -13.35
C ASP A 40 -7.68 18.28 -14.12
N LYS A 41 -8.70 17.49 -13.78
CA LYS A 41 -10.05 17.60 -14.39
C LYS A 41 -10.84 18.81 -13.89
N GLY A 42 -10.29 19.62 -12.98
CA GLY A 42 -10.82 20.93 -12.62
C GLY A 42 -12.06 20.92 -11.72
N LEU A 43 -12.28 19.85 -10.94
CA LEU A 43 -13.36 19.77 -9.96
C LEU A 43 -13.28 20.92 -8.93
N PRO A 44 -14.40 21.44 -8.40
CA PRO A 44 -14.37 22.56 -7.45
C PRO A 44 -13.55 22.27 -6.18
N LEU A 45 -13.61 21.02 -5.69
CA LEU A 45 -12.85 20.56 -4.53
C LEU A 45 -11.33 20.60 -4.78
N THR A 46 -10.92 20.38 -6.02
CA THR A 46 -9.51 20.27 -6.37
C THR A 46 -8.85 21.63 -6.38
N LYS A 47 -9.55 22.65 -6.88
CA LYS A 47 -9.13 24.07 -6.80
C LYS A 47 -9.01 24.58 -5.37
N LEU A 48 -9.86 24.09 -4.44
CA LEU A 48 -9.82 24.48 -3.03
C LEU A 48 -8.63 23.87 -2.28
N LEU A 49 -8.32 22.60 -2.54
CA LEU A 49 -7.27 21.87 -1.83
C LEU A 49 -5.87 22.15 -2.41
N TRP A 50 -5.76 22.37 -3.72
CA TRP A 50 -4.50 22.48 -4.45
C TRP A 50 -3.45 23.42 -3.83
N PRO A 51 -3.80 24.66 -3.40
CA PRO A 51 -2.81 25.57 -2.82
C PRO A 51 -2.18 25.08 -1.51
N HIS A 52 -2.86 24.17 -0.79
CA HIS A 52 -2.43 23.71 0.52
C HIS A 52 -1.67 22.39 0.47
N ILE A 53 -2.05 21.50 -0.45
CA ILE A 53 -1.50 20.15 -0.53
C ILE A 53 -0.72 19.87 -1.82
N GLY A 54 -0.76 20.75 -2.83
CA GLY A 54 -0.13 20.53 -4.14
C GLY A 54 1.37 20.17 -4.07
N TRP A 55 2.09 20.82 -3.15
CA TRP A 55 3.52 20.57 -2.92
C TRP A 55 3.82 19.13 -2.48
N LEU A 56 2.89 18.44 -1.82
CA LEU A 56 3.07 17.04 -1.42
C LEU A 56 3.12 16.10 -2.63
N PHE A 57 2.53 16.50 -3.75
CA PHE A 57 2.40 15.68 -4.96
C PHE A 57 3.50 15.94 -5.99
N ASP A 58 4.21 17.08 -5.89
CA ASP A 58 5.28 17.46 -6.82
C ASP A 58 6.60 16.73 -6.54
N TRP A 59 6.75 16.17 -5.34
CA TRP A 59 7.95 15.43 -4.93
C TRP A 59 7.98 13.99 -5.43
N TYR A 60 6.93 13.53 -6.12
CA TYR A 60 6.79 12.13 -6.50
C TYR A 60 7.25 11.87 -7.94
N ASP A 61 8.25 11.00 -8.09
CA ASP A 61 8.71 10.46 -9.36
C ASP A 61 8.20 9.01 -9.53
N PRO A 62 7.57 8.65 -10.68
CA PRO A 62 7.16 7.27 -10.98
C PRO A 62 8.29 6.23 -10.87
N MET A 63 9.56 6.64 -11.01
CA MET A 63 10.72 5.77 -10.78
C MET A 63 10.80 5.31 -9.31
N TYR A 64 10.33 6.13 -8.36
CA TYR A 64 10.25 5.73 -6.95
C TYR A 64 9.33 4.54 -6.74
N SER A 65 8.37 4.32 -7.64
CA SER A 65 7.53 3.12 -7.63
C SER A 65 8.28 1.85 -7.88
N LEU A 66 9.10 1.87 -8.93
CA LEU A 66 9.94 0.74 -9.28
C LEU A 66 11.00 0.48 -8.20
N PHE A 67 11.63 1.54 -7.67
CA PHE A 67 12.63 1.40 -6.62
C PHE A 67 12.04 0.91 -5.29
N SER A 68 10.87 1.41 -4.90
CA SER A 68 10.18 0.97 -3.68
C SER A 68 9.74 -0.48 -3.79
N PHE A 69 9.20 -0.87 -4.96
CA PHE A 69 8.88 -2.26 -5.25
C PHE A 69 10.11 -3.16 -5.15
N ALA A 70 11.20 -2.80 -5.84
CA ALA A 70 12.43 -3.58 -5.84
C ALA A 70 13.02 -3.67 -4.43
N PHE A 71 13.01 -2.58 -3.68
CA PHE A 71 13.46 -2.54 -2.29
C PHE A 71 12.63 -3.48 -1.42
N ILE A 72 11.30 -3.35 -1.42
CA ILE A 72 10.43 -4.18 -0.58
C ILE A 72 10.59 -5.66 -0.95
N TYR A 73 10.61 -5.98 -2.25
CA TYR A 73 10.75 -7.35 -2.73
C TYR A 73 12.11 -7.96 -2.34
N ILE A 74 13.21 -7.24 -2.52
CA ILE A 74 14.56 -7.73 -2.23
C ILE A 74 14.76 -7.92 -0.72
N PHE A 75 14.30 -6.96 0.11
CA PHE A 75 14.55 -6.96 1.54
C PHE A 75 13.57 -7.83 2.35
N TYR A 76 12.29 -7.92 1.94
CA TYR A 76 11.26 -8.63 2.72
C TYR A 76 10.83 -9.97 2.12
N CYS A 77 10.79 -10.08 0.78
CA CYS A 77 10.23 -11.24 0.10
C CYS A 77 11.30 -12.29 -0.22
N ARG A 78 12.46 -11.87 -0.75
CA ARG A 78 13.52 -12.83 -1.08
C ARG A 78 14.12 -13.46 0.18
N PRO A 79 14.27 -14.80 0.22
CA PRO A 79 15.16 -15.46 1.17
C PRO A 79 16.61 -15.20 0.74
N THR A 80 17.08 -13.97 0.87
CA THR A 80 18.48 -13.66 0.61
C THR A 80 19.36 -14.24 1.70
N LYS A 81 20.60 -14.63 1.36
CA LYS A 81 21.70 -14.89 2.31
C LYS A 81 22.04 -13.67 3.19
N ILE A 82 21.43 -12.52 2.92
CA ILE A 82 21.56 -11.28 3.68
C ILE A 82 20.93 -11.49 5.07
N ARG A 83 21.68 -11.15 6.12
CA ARG A 83 21.38 -11.42 7.53
C ARG A 83 20.10 -10.78 8.10
N PHE A 84 19.33 -10.02 7.32
CA PHE A 84 18.10 -9.38 7.80
C PHE A 84 16.94 -10.37 7.84
N LYS A 85 16.90 -11.18 8.92
CA LYS A 85 15.76 -12.04 9.22
C LYS A 85 14.64 -11.21 9.84
N PHE A 86 13.90 -10.47 9.01
CA PHE A 86 12.68 -9.82 9.47
C PHE A 86 11.67 -10.85 9.98
N ARG A 87 10.93 -10.47 11.01
CA ARG A 87 9.87 -11.31 11.57
C ARG A 87 8.79 -11.55 10.53
N ARG A 88 8.11 -12.69 10.66
CA ARG A 88 7.04 -13.10 9.73
C ARG A 88 5.97 -12.01 9.59
N TRP A 89 5.58 -11.39 10.70
CA TRP A 89 4.59 -10.30 10.73
C TRP A 89 4.98 -9.15 9.80
N VAL A 90 6.22 -8.67 9.88
CA VAL A 90 6.73 -7.58 9.03
C VAL A 90 6.73 -8.00 7.56
N ARG A 91 7.26 -9.20 7.27
CA ARG A 91 7.37 -9.72 5.89
C ARG A 91 6.00 -9.89 5.22
N TRP A 92 5.02 -10.39 5.97
CA TRP A 92 3.66 -10.58 5.47
C TRP A 92 2.99 -9.25 5.13
N ASN A 93 3.08 -8.25 6.02
CA ASN A 93 2.54 -6.91 5.76
C ASN A 93 3.25 -6.22 4.58
N ALA A 94 4.56 -6.41 4.44
CA ALA A 94 5.33 -5.92 3.30
C ALA A 94 4.91 -6.57 1.96
N VAL A 95 4.60 -7.87 1.96
CA VAL A 95 4.03 -8.55 0.77
C VAL A 95 2.64 -8.01 0.45
N GLN A 96 1.78 -7.87 1.46
CA GLN A 96 0.43 -7.35 1.27
C GLN A 96 0.44 -5.91 0.72
N SER A 97 1.34 -5.06 1.22
CA SER A 97 1.49 -3.69 0.71
C SER A 97 1.97 -3.66 -0.74
N LEU A 98 2.88 -4.57 -1.11
CA LEU A 98 3.38 -4.72 -2.47
C LEU A 98 2.27 -5.17 -3.44
N LEU A 99 1.41 -6.10 -3.02
CA LEU A 99 0.24 -6.52 -3.81
C LEU A 99 -0.76 -5.38 -4.01
N ILE A 100 -1.01 -4.56 -2.99
CA ILE A 100 -1.85 -3.36 -3.12
C ILE A 100 -1.22 -2.37 -4.09
N GLY A 101 0.10 -2.14 -4.01
CA GLY A 101 0.83 -1.29 -4.95
C GLY A 101 0.72 -1.78 -6.40
N MET A 102 0.88 -3.09 -6.63
CA MET A 102 0.65 -3.70 -7.95
C MET A 102 -0.79 -3.46 -8.44
N LEU A 103 -1.78 -3.63 -7.57
CA LEU A 103 -3.19 -3.39 -7.91
C LEU A 103 -3.44 -1.93 -8.28
N CYS A 104 -2.79 -0.99 -7.57
CA CYS A 104 -2.83 0.43 -7.91
C CYS A 104 -2.27 0.66 -9.31
N GLN A 105 -1.07 0.14 -9.60
CA GLN A 105 -0.43 0.31 -10.90
C GLN A 105 -1.25 -0.29 -12.05
N VAL A 106 -1.86 -1.46 -11.86
CA VAL A 106 -2.75 -2.06 -12.87
C VAL A 106 -3.98 -1.18 -13.11
N HIS A 107 -4.59 -0.62 -12.05
CA HIS A 107 -5.72 0.29 -12.22
C HIS A 107 -5.33 1.58 -12.94
N ILE A 108 -4.20 2.19 -12.56
CA ILE A 108 -3.69 3.43 -13.15
C ILE A 108 -3.38 3.22 -14.63
N THR A 109 -2.55 2.23 -14.95
CA THR A 109 -2.16 1.94 -16.33
C THR A 109 -3.34 1.47 -17.18
N GLY A 110 -4.25 0.66 -16.61
CA GLY A 110 -5.47 0.23 -17.28
C GLY A 110 -6.38 1.41 -17.62
N PHE A 111 -6.60 2.32 -16.68
CA PHE A 111 -7.39 3.53 -16.90
C PHE A 111 -6.75 4.45 -17.94
N LEU A 112 -5.42 4.66 -17.85
CA LEU A 112 -4.68 5.44 -18.85
C LEU A 112 -4.66 4.80 -20.23
N SER A 113 -4.88 3.49 -20.35
CA SER A 113 -4.97 2.79 -21.64
C SER A 113 -6.34 2.90 -22.30
N LEU A 114 -7.36 3.37 -21.57
CA LEU A 114 -8.69 3.61 -22.14
C LEU A 114 -8.64 4.77 -23.16
N GLU A 115 -9.53 4.70 -24.15
CA GLU A 115 -9.71 5.76 -25.14
C GLU A 115 -10.08 7.10 -24.45
N SER A 116 -9.60 8.22 -25.00
CA SER A 116 -9.77 9.56 -24.40
C SER A 116 -11.24 9.90 -24.10
N GLY A 117 -12.15 9.54 -25.01
CA GLY A 117 -13.59 9.77 -24.84
C GLY A 117 -14.16 9.03 -23.62
N LEU A 118 -13.75 7.78 -23.40
CA LEU A 118 -14.19 7.00 -22.23
C LEU A 118 -13.61 7.56 -20.92
N ARG A 119 -12.34 7.97 -20.91
CA ARG A 119 -11.68 8.56 -19.72
C ARG A 119 -12.31 9.87 -19.25
N GLN A 120 -12.77 10.69 -20.20
CA GLN A 120 -13.39 11.99 -19.94
C GLN A 120 -14.91 11.90 -19.74
N SER A 121 -15.52 10.77 -20.08
CA SER A 121 -16.94 10.52 -19.81
C SER A 121 -17.24 10.55 -18.31
N LEU A 122 -18.50 10.81 -17.96
CA LEU A 122 -18.98 10.70 -16.57
C LEU A 122 -18.69 9.32 -15.95
N PHE A 123 -18.81 8.26 -16.77
CA PHE A 123 -18.47 6.91 -16.34
C PHE A 123 -16.99 6.79 -15.99
N GLY A 124 -16.10 7.32 -16.84
CA GLY A 124 -14.65 7.31 -16.59
C GLY A 124 -14.28 8.05 -15.31
N VAL A 125 -14.85 9.23 -15.08
CA VAL A 125 -14.63 10.03 -13.86
C VAL A 125 -15.15 9.30 -12.62
N TRP A 126 -16.34 8.72 -12.69
CA TRP A 126 -16.93 7.97 -11.58
C TRP A 126 -16.14 6.71 -11.24
N PHE A 127 -15.75 5.94 -12.27
CA PHE A 127 -14.94 4.73 -12.11
C PHE A 127 -13.60 5.04 -11.47
N GLU A 128 -12.88 6.03 -12.01
CA GLU A 128 -11.59 6.47 -11.48
C GLU A 128 -11.68 6.94 -10.02
N GLY A 129 -12.67 7.79 -9.70
CA GLY A 129 -12.87 8.28 -8.34
C GLY A 129 -13.21 7.17 -7.35
N THR A 130 -14.07 6.23 -7.75
CA THR A 130 -14.46 5.10 -6.90
C THR A 130 -13.30 4.13 -6.69
N SER A 131 -12.56 3.79 -7.75
CA SER A 131 -11.37 2.94 -7.67
C SER A 131 -10.28 3.58 -6.82
N TYR A 132 -10.03 4.88 -6.96
CA TYR A 132 -9.08 5.62 -6.13
C TYR A 132 -9.46 5.53 -4.64
N LEU A 133 -10.71 5.86 -4.30
CA LEU A 133 -11.18 5.81 -2.90
C LEU A 133 -11.13 4.39 -2.33
N LEU A 134 -11.44 3.38 -3.13
CA LEU A 134 -11.35 1.98 -2.74
C LEU A 134 -9.90 1.59 -2.41
N LEU A 135 -8.94 1.89 -3.28
CA LEU A 135 -7.53 1.55 -3.07
C LEU A 135 -6.91 2.34 -1.91
N LEU A 136 -7.29 3.61 -1.77
CA LEU A 136 -6.86 4.44 -0.64
C LEU A 136 -7.40 3.90 0.68
N SER A 137 -8.70 3.58 0.73
CA SER A 137 -9.32 3.02 1.94
C SER A 137 -8.74 1.65 2.32
N MET A 138 -8.45 0.78 1.36
CA MET A 138 -7.72 -0.48 1.59
C MET A 138 -6.35 -0.24 2.22
N SER A 139 -5.58 0.71 1.67
CA SER A 139 -4.24 1.05 2.16
C SER A 139 -4.28 1.62 3.58
N LEU A 140 -5.20 2.55 3.85
CA LEU A 140 -5.38 3.16 5.16
C LEU A 140 -5.89 2.15 6.20
N TYR A 141 -6.82 1.29 5.82
CA TYR A 141 -7.31 0.20 6.67
C TYR A 141 -6.16 -0.72 7.11
N CYS A 142 -5.30 -1.12 6.18
CA CYS A 142 -4.14 -1.93 6.51
C CYS A 142 -3.15 -1.20 7.42
N LEU A 143 -2.84 0.06 7.11
CA LEU A 143 -1.95 0.87 7.93
C LEU A 143 -2.48 1.04 9.37
N TYR A 144 -3.78 1.28 9.51
CA TYR A 144 -4.44 1.33 10.82
C TYR A 144 -4.32 -0.01 11.57
N GLY A 145 -4.60 -1.13 10.89
CA GLY A 145 -4.46 -2.47 11.48
C GLY A 145 -3.03 -2.73 11.99
N ILE A 146 -2.02 -2.33 11.22
CA ILE A 146 -0.60 -2.41 11.58
C ILE A 146 -0.30 -1.57 12.82
N ILE A 147 -0.77 -0.32 12.89
CA ILE A 147 -0.58 0.56 14.06
C ILE A 147 -1.15 -0.07 15.33
N VAL A 148 -2.32 -0.70 15.24
CA VAL A 148 -2.96 -1.43 16.35
C VAL A 148 -2.25 -2.76 16.64
N GLY A 149 -1.44 -3.28 15.71
CA GLY A 149 -0.69 -4.53 15.83
C GLY A 149 -1.46 -5.77 15.36
N VAL A 150 -2.54 -5.59 14.61
CA VAL A 150 -3.33 -6.70 14.03
C VAL A 150 -2.80 -7.04 12.65
N TYR A 151 -3.12 -8.24 12.15
CA TYR A 151 -2.97 -8.57 10.73
C TYR A 151 -4.19 -8.04 9.97
N PRO A 152 -4.09 -6.92 9.23
CA PRO A 152 -5.22 -6.42 8.48
C PRO A 152 -5.59 -7.40 7.36
N TYR A 153 -6.83 -7.87 7.35
CA TYR A 153 -7.29 -8.83 6.36
C TYR A 153 -8.07 -8.15 5.24
N LEU A 154 -7.58 -8.28 4.02
CA LEU A 154 -8.26 -7.93 2.77
C LEU A 154 -8.44 -9.23 1.98
N PRO A 155 -9.68 -9.68 1.72
CA PRO A 155 -9.91 -10.90 0.93
C PRO A 155 -9.14 -10.86 -0.39
N VAL A 156 -8.70 -12.03 -0.89
CA VAL A 156 -7.86 -12.17 -2.10
C VAL A 156 -6.43 -11.66 -1.92
N ILE A 157 -6.22 -10.42 -1.45
CA ILE A 157 -4.88 -9.84 -1.28
C ILE A 157 -4.13 -10.52 -0.13
N SER A 158 -4.80 -10.68 1.01
CA SER A 158 -4.25 -11.40 2.15
C SER A 158 -4.03 -12.88 1.84
N ASP A 159 -4.94 -13.51 1.10
CA ASP A 159 -4.80 -14.92 0.72
C ASP A 159 -3.62 -15.10 -0.25
N ALA A 160 -3.42 -14.15 -1.17
CA ALA A 160 -2.24 -14.12 -2.05
C ALA A 160 -0.93 -13.85 -1.27
N ALA A 161 -0.98 -13.03 -0.22
CA ALA A 161 0.17 -12.83 0.67
C ALA A 161 0.50 -14.11 1.46
N ASP A 162 -0.52 -14.87 1.87
CA ASP A 162 -0.36 -16.16 2.57
C ASP A 162 0.31 -17.23 1.68
N ILE A 163 0.12 -17.18 0.35
CA ILE A 163 0.85 -18.06 -0.59
C ILE A 163 2.37 -17.81 -0.50
N HIS A 164 2.78 -16.55 -0.33
CA HIS A 164 4.19 -16.17 -0.27
C HIS A 164 4.79 -16.35 1.13
N ILE A 165 4.00 -16.04 2.16
CA ILE A 165 4.41 -16.11 3.58
C ILE A 165 3.35 -16.92 4.34
N PRO A 166 3.38 -18.27 4.25
CA PRO A 166 2.34 -19.12 4.81
C PRO A 166 2.34 -19.15 6.34
N ASN A 167 1.23 -19.60 6.91
CA ASN A 167 0.98 -19.76 8.35
C ASN A 167 0.91 -18.43 9.11
N ARG A 168 0.05 -17.51 8.66
CA ARG A 168 -0.38 -16.41 9.54
C ARG A 168 -1.09 -17.02 10.77
N PRO A 169 -0.78 -16.58 12.00
CA PRO A 169 -1.59 -17.00 13.15
C PRO A 169 -3.02 -16.47 13.00
N PRO A 170 -4.01 -17.17 13.54
CA PRO A 170 -5.40 -16.71 13.54
C PRO A 170 -5.54 -15.54 14.52
N TYR A 171 -5.24 -14.34 14.03
CA TYR A 171 -5.40 -13.03 14.68
C TYR A 171 -4.60 -12.81 15.99
N THR A 172 -4.10 -11.57 16.13
CA THR A 172 -3.34 -11.04 17.28
C THR A 172 -2.06 -11.81 17.68
N HIS A 173 -0.90 -11.24 17.34
CA HIS A 173 0.40 -11.69 17.87
C HIS A 173 0.71 -11.16 19.29
N TRP A 174 -0.19 -10.36 19.87
CA TRP A 174 0.17 -9.44 20.95
C TRP A 174 -0.78 -9.44 22.16
N GLY A 175 -1.59 -10.49 22.32
CA GLY A 175 -2.28 -10.82 23.58
C GLY A 175 -1.33 -11.42 24.61
#